data_AF-A0A397SDH6-F1
#
_entry.id   AF-A0A397SDH6-F1
#
_cell.length_a   1.000
_cell.length_b   1.000
_cell.length_c   1.000
_cell.angle_alpha   90.00
_cell.angle_beta   90.00
_cell.angle_gamma   90.00
#
_symmetry.space_group_name_H-M   'P 1'
#
loop_
_entity.id
_entity.type
_entity.pdbx_description
1 polymer ?
#
loop_
_entity_poly.entity_id
_entity_poly.type
_entity_poly.pdbx_seq_one_letter_code
_entity_poly.pdbx_strand_id
1 'polypeptide(L)'
;MLWRCAKGHDPCGLSEVKEIAHSRGVITNILGPPSSIRRPDFLKIPEHPRGLELNIYYPQYGFAIEVQGKQHEQHIKYFHKDPEEFEKQLMRDQLKKNFAKRTRLH
;
A
#
# COMPACT_ATOMS: atom_id res chain seq x y z
N MET A 1 13.78 -7.07 12.13
CA MET A 1 14.36 -7.05 10.77
C MET A 1 14.87 -5.62 10.52
N LEU A 2 16.19 -5.44 10.48
CA LEU A 2 16.86 -4.13 10.50
C LEU A 2 16.71 -3.42 9.14
N TRP A 3 16.12 -2.24 9.13
CA TRP A 3 15.99 -1.40 7.94
C TRP A 3 17.21 -0.48 7.81
N ARG A 4 17.93 -0.51 6.68
CA ARG A 4 18.92 0.52 6.32
C ARG A 4 18.47 1.18 5.01
N CYS A 5 18.20 2.48 5.09
CA CYS A 5 17.83 3.32 3.95
C CYS A 5 19.06 3.58 3.05
N ALA A 6 18.87 3.64 1.73
CA ALA A 6 19.94 3.81 0.74
C ALA A 6 20.62 5.20 0.75
N LYS A 7 20.20 6.13 1.62
CA LYS A 7 20.68 7.53 1.62
C LYS A 7 21.19 8.07 2.96
N GLY A 8 21.43 7.23 3.96
CA GLY A 8 22.10 7.65 5.20
C GLY A 8 21.35 8.67 6.07
N HIS A 9 20.11 9.03 5.72
CA HIS A 9 19.18 9.67 6.63
C HIS A 9 18.31 8.57 7.25
N ASP A 10 18.37 8.42 8.56
CA ASP A 10 17.29 7.78 9.30
C ASP A 10 16.03 8.64 9.13
N PRO A 11 14.95 8.13 8.52
CA PRO A 11 13.65 8.75 8.71
C PRO A 11 13.22 8.35 10.11
N CYS A 12 13.59 9.15 11.11
CA CYS A 12 13.19 8.98 12.50
C CYS A 12 11.67 8.79 12.69
N GLY A 13 10.84 9.13 11.68
CA GLY A 13 9.38 8.94 11.71
C GLY A 13 8.83 7.66 11.07
N LEU A 14 9.62 6.76 10.46
CA LEU A 14 9.02 5.63 9.71
C LEU A 14 8.41 4.54 10.61
N SER A 15 8.98 4.31 11.80
CA SER A 15 8.41 3.43 12.82
C SER A 15 7.11 4.01 13.39
N GLU A 16 7.08 5.32 13.65
CA GLU A 16 5.90 6.03 14.14
C GLU A 16 4.78 6.04 13.10
N VAL A 17 5.10 6.25 11.82
CA VAL A 17 4.10 6.22 10.74
C VAL A 17 3.42 4.85 10.60
N LYS A 18 4.13 3.75 10.88
CA LYS A 18 3.55 2.40 10.83
C LYS A 18 2.47 2.17 11.89
N GLU A 19 2.60 2.78 13.07
CA GLU A 19 1.63 2.64 14.17
C GLU A 19 0.47 3.64 14.10
N ILE A 20 0.66 4.80 13.46
CA ILE A 20 -0.30 5.92 13.50
C ILE A 20 -1.17 6.00 12.22
N ALA A 21 -0.87 5.20 11.19
CA ALA A 21 -1.48 5.27 9.86
C ALA A 21 -2.96 4.81 9.79
N HIS A 22 -3.87 5.55 10.41
CA HIS A 22 -5.32 5.39 10.27
C HIS A 22 -5.95 6.38 9.29
N SER A 23 -5.20 7.41 8.86
CA SER A 23 -5.70 8.46 7.98
C SER A 23 -4.59 9.04 7.10
N ARG A 24 -4.93 9.31 5.83
CA ARG A 24 -4.05 9.97 4.86
C ARG A 24 -3.58 11.36 5.32
N GLY A 25 -4.40 12.07 6.10
CA GLY A 25 -4.05 13.39 6.63
C GLY A 25 -2.88 13.35 7.61
N VAL A 26 -2.90 12.39 8.53
CA VAL A 26 -1.81 12.23 9.53
C VAL A 26 -0.51 11.86 8.83
N ILE A 27 -0.56 10.92 7.87
CA ILE A 27 0.59 10.51 7.06
C ILE A 27 1.16 11.70 6.28
N THR A 28 0.28 12.52 5.69
CA THR A 28 0.69 13.71 4.92
C THR A 28 1.36 14.76 5.81
N ASN A 29 0.90 14.93 7.05
CA ASN A 29 1.49 15.88 7.99
C ASN A 29 2.90 15.46 8.45
N ILE A 30 3.17 14.15 8.57
CA ILE A 30 4.46 13.63 9.03
C ILE A 30 5.47 13.54 7.87
N LEU A 31 5.05 13.03 6.72
CA LEU A 31 5.93 12.68 5.60
C LEU A 31 5.86 13.65 4.42
N GLY A 32 5.00 14.67 4.51
CA GLY A 32 4.66 15.53 3.39
C GLY A 32 3.70 14.86 2.39
N PRO A 33 3.35 15.53 1.28
CA PRO A 33 2.41 15.00 0.30
C PRO A 33 2.96 13.73 -0.38
N PRO A 34 2.13 12.67 -0.51
CA PRO A 34 2.51 11.47 -1.26
C PRO A 34 2.53 11.75 -2.77
N SER A 35 3.08 10.79 -3.53
CA SER A 35 3.05 10.85 -4.98
C SER A 35 1.61 10.93 -5.52
N SER A 36 1.45 11.66 -6.62
CA SER A 36 0.22 11.64 -7.43
C SER A 36 0.04 10.31 -8.17
N ILE A 37 1.12 9.55 -8.37
CA ILE A 37 1.10 8.23 -8.99
C ILE A 37 0.55 7.22 -7.99
N ARG A 38 -0.69 6.78 -8.20
CA ARG A 38 -1.33 5.73 -7.38
C ARG A 38 -1.22 4.34 -7.98
N ARG A 39 -0.92 4.23 -9.28
CA ARG A 39 -0.81 2.97 -10.02
C ARG A 39 0.59 2.89 -10.66
N PRO A 40 1.62 2.53 -9.88
CA PRO A 40 2.96 2.39 -10.42
C PRO A 40 3.05 1.24 -11.43
N ASP A 41 3.93 1.39 -12.42
CA ASP A 41 4.06 0.43 -13.54
C ASP A 41 4.39 -0.99 -13.11
N PHE A 42 5.12 -1.15 -12.01
CA PHE A 42 5.46 -2.47 -11.46
C PHE A 42 4.26 -3.25 -10.89
N LEU A 43 3.08 -2.62 -10.80
CA LEU A 43 1.82 -3.28 -10.42
C LEU A 43 0.91 -3.60 -11.62
N LYS A 44 1.40 -3.43 -12.86
CA LYS A 44 0.67 -3.85 -14.07
C LYS A 44 0.70 -5.37 -14.21
N ILE A 45 -0.48 -5.94 -14.47
CA ILE A 45 -0.68 -7.36 -14.79
C ILE A 45 -1.66 -7.45 -15.99
N PRO A 46 -1.74 -8.58 -16.71
CA PRO A 46 -2.67 -8.73 -17.84
C PRO A 46 -4.12 -8.34 -17.52
N GLU A 47 -4.59 -8.69 -16.32
CA GLU A 47 -5.95 -8.40 -15.82
C GLU A 47 -6.14 -6.93 -15.41
N HIS A 48 -5.03 -6.23 -15.12
CA HIS A 48 -5.00 -4.82 -14.74
C HIS A 48 -3.88 -4.08 -15.52
N PRO A 49 -4.09 -3.79 -16.81
CA PRO A 49 -3.06 -3.18 -17.67
C PRO A 49 -2.69 -1.76 -17.25
N ARG A 50 -3.55 -1.10 -16.46
CA ARG A 50 -3.29 0.21 -15.85
C ARG A 50 -2.59 0.13 -14.49
N GLY A 51 -2.39 -1.08 -13.94
CA GLY A 51 -1.79 -1.31 -12.63
C GLY A 51 -2.80 -1.34 -11.47
N LEU A 52 -2.45 -2.09 -10.41
CA LEU A 52 -3.16 -2.05 -9.13
C LEU A 52 -2.95 -0.70 -8.43
N GLU A 53 -3.99 -0.20 -7.77
CA GLU A 53 -3.94 1.08 -7.05
C GLU A 53 -3.40 0.90 -5.63
N LEU A 54 -2.46 1.75 -5.22
CA LEU A 54 -1.99 1.91 -3.85
C LEU A 54 -2.70 3.09 -3.19
N ASN A 55 -3.05 2.97 -1.91
CA ASN A 55 -3.67 4.09 -1.18
C ASN A 55 -2.74 5.30 -1.06
N ILE A 56 -1.49 5.09 -0.63
CA ILE A 56 -0.50 6.13 -0.41
C ILE A 56 0.86 5.59 -0.86
N TYR A 57 1.55 6.31 -1.75
CA TYR A 57 2.83 5.89 -2.31
C TYR A 57 3.89 6.98 -2.19
N TYR A 58 5.05 6.59 -1.63
CA TYR A 58 6.23 7.45 -1.50
C TYR A 58 7.42 6.84 -2.26
N PRO A 59 7.52 7.04 -3.59
CA PRO A 59 8.60 6.48 -4.40
C PRO A 59 9.98 6.92 -3.91
N GLN A 60 10.10 8.14 -3.37
CA GLN A 60 11.36 8.68 -2.86
C GLN A 60 11.93 7.89 -1.67
N TYR A 61 11.06 7.21 -0.92
CA TYR A 61 11.43 6.39 0.23
C TYR A 61 11.32 4.89 -0.05
N GLY A 62 10.79 4.50 -1.22
CA GLY A 62 10.63 3.11 -1.59
C GLY A 62 9.58 2.35 -0.78
N PHE A 63 8.54 3.02 -0.28
CA PHE A 63 7.47 2.36 0.48
C PHE A 63 6.08 2.82 0.04
N ALA A 64 5.07 2.02 0.36
CA ALA A 64 3.67 2.38 0.23
C ALA A 64 2.89 2.02 1.49
N ILE A 65 1.84 2.79 1.77
CA ILE A 65 0.96 2.54 2.91
C ILE A 65 -0.41 2.15 2.36
N GLU A 66 -0.90 0.99 2.79
CA GLU A 66 -2.23 0.48 2.48
C GLU A 66 -3.08 0.48 3.75
N VAL A 67 -4.14 1.28 3.77
CA VAL A 67 -5.06 1.35 4.92
C VAL A 67 -6.07 0.21 4.77
N GLN A 68 -5.97 -0.79 5.66
CA GLN A 68 -6.82 -1.98 5.65
C GLN A 68 -8.00 -1.78 6.60
N GLY A 69 -9.22 -1.79 6.07
CA GLY A 69 -10.44 -1.88 6.87
C GLY A 69 -10.96 -3.33 7.00
N LYS A 70 -12.04 -3.53 7.77
CA LYS A 70 -12.68 -4.86 7.97
C LYS A 70 -13.02 -5.60 6.67
N GLN A 71 -13.25 -4.86 5.58
CA GLN A 71 -13.51 -5.41 4.25
C GLN A 71 -12.38 -6.31 3.71
N HIS A 72 -11.15 -6.14 4.17
CA HIS A 72 -10.01 -6.96 3.71
C HIS A 72 -9.91 -8.32 4.41
N GLU A 73 -10.63 -8.49 5.53
CA GLU A 73 -10.64 -9.73 6.32
C GLU A 73 -11.97 -10.46 6.22
N GLN A 74 -13.06 -9.75 5.96
CA GLN A 74 -14.41 -10.28 6.03
C GLN A 74 -15.26 -9.83 4.84
N HIS A 75 -16.13 -10.72 4.36
CA HIS A 75 -17.15 -10.36 3.39
C HIS A 75 -18.22 -9.46 4.04
N ILE A 76 -18.16 -8.16 3.73
CA ILE A 76 -19.16 -7.18 4.17
C ILE A 76 -20.04 -6.81 2.97
N LYS A 77 -21.36 -7.03 3.06
CA LYS A 77 -22.33 -6.77 1.97
C LYS A 77 -22.29 -5.36 1.37
N TYR A 78 -21.86 -4.37 2.16
CA TYR A 78 -21.71 -2.99 1.70
C TYR A 78 -20.50 -2.82 0.75
N PHE A 79 -19.42 -3.56 0.99
CA PHE A 79 -18.17 -3.46 0.23
C PHE A 79 -18.06 -4.53 -0.85
N HIS A 80 -18.74 -5.66 -0.70
CA HIS A 80 -18.75 -6.76 -1.66
C HIS A 80 -20.19 -7.13 -1.99
N LYS A 81 -20.46 -7.22 -3.29
CA LYS A 81 -21.77 -7.62 -3.79
C LYS A 81 -22.05 -9.10 -3.50
N ASP A 82 -21.02 -9.92 -3.61
CA ASP A 82 -21.05 -11.37 -3.48
C ASP A 82 -19.67 -11.90 -3.01
N PRO A 83 -19.60 -13.18 -2.61
CA PRO A 83 -18.34 -13.81 -2.18
C PRO A 83 -17.23 -13.79 -3.24
N GLU A 84 -17.58 -13.75 -4.53
CA GLU A 84 -16.61 -13.76 -5.64
C GLU A 84 -15.86 -12.41 -5.70
N GLU A 85 -16.55 -11.29 -5.51
CA GLU A 85 -15.92 -9.97 -5.41
C GLU A 85 -14.97 -9.86 -4.21
N PHE A 86 -15.32 -10.50 -3.09
CA PHE A 86 -14.42 -10.61 -1.95
C PHE A 86 -13.19 -11.47 -2.27
N GLU A 87 -13.36 -12.61 -2.94
CA GLU A 87 -12.23 -13.44 -3.38
C GLU A 87 -11.30 -12.68 -4.34
N LYS A 88 -11.84 -11.94 -5.32
CA LYS A 88 -11.06 -11.06 -6.19
C LYS A 88 -10.31 -9.98 -5.41
N GLN A 89 -10.89 -9.47 -4.32
CA GLN A 89 -10.19 -8.53 -3.43
C GLN A 89 -9.01 -9.21 -2.72
N LEU A 90 -9.21 -10.39 -2.15
CA LEU A 90 -8.15 -11.17 -1.52
C LEU A 90 -7.01 -11.49 -2.49
N MET A 91 -7.34 -11.86 -3.73
CA MET A 91 -6.35 -12.12 -4.79
C MET A 91 -5.53 -10.85 -5.12
N ARG A 92 -6.19 -9.69 -5.24
CA ARG A 92 -5.50 -8.41 -5.47
C ARG A 92 -4.59 -8.02 -4.31
N ASP A 93 -5.05 -8.20 -3.07
CA ASP A 93 -4.24 -7.92 -1.87
C ASP A 93 -3.02 -8.85 -1.79
N GLN A 94 -3.19 -10.12 -2.15
CA GLN A 94 -2.08 -11.06 -2.20
C GLN A 94 -1.08 -10.71 -3.30
N LEU A 95 -1.56 -10.29 -4.48
CA LEU A 95 -0.70 -9.80 -5.56
C LEU A 95 0.13 -8.59 -5.11
N LYS A 96 -0.50 -7.59 -4.47
CA LYS A 96 0.22 -6.44 -3.91
C LYS A 96 1.31 -6.85 -2.92
N LYS A 97 1.01 -7.77 -2.00
CA LYS A 97 2.00 -8.32 -1.05
C LYS A 97 3.16 -9.01 -1.77
N ASN A 98 2.88 -9.78 -2.82
CA ASN A 98 3.90 -10.46 -3.62
C ASN A 98 4.77 -9.46 -4.39
N PHE A 99 4.17 -8.42 -4.98
CA PHE A 99 4.90 -7.36 -5.66
C PHE A 99 5.81 -6.61 -4.69
N ALA A 100 5.31 -6.23 -3.51
CA ALA A 100 6.12 -5.52 -2.51
C ALA A 100 7.38 -6.32 -2.11
N LYS A 101 7.23 -7.64 -1.90
CA LYS A 101 8.36 -8.54 -1.63
C LYS A 101 9.38 -8.57 -2.78
N ARG A 102 8.91 -8.54 -4.03
CA ARG A 102 9.78 -8.60 -5.22
C ARG A 102 10.48 -7.28 -5.51
N THR A 103 9.82 -6.15 -5.31
CA THR A 103 10.34 -4.82 -5.65
C THR A 103 11.15 -4.16 -4.53
N ARG A 104 11.32 -4.84 -3.38
CA ARG A 104 11.89 -4.26 -2.15
C ARG A 104 11.13 -2.97 -1.77
N LEU A 105 9.82 -2.99 -1.98
CA LEU A 105 8.94 -1.96 -1.50
C LEU A 105 8.60 -2.30 -0.04
N HIS A 106 8.75 -1.33 0.86
CA HIS A 106 8.55 -1.53 2.29
C HIS A 106 7.23 -1.01 2.83
#